data_AF-A0A447NNT3-F1
#
_entry.id   AF-A0A447NNT3-F1
#
_cell.length_a   1.000
_cell.length_b   1.000
_cell.length_c   1.000
_cell.angle_alpha   90.00
_cell.angle_beta   90.00
_cell.angle_gamma   90.00
#
_symmetry.space_group_name_H-M   'P 1'
#
loop_
_entity.id
_entity.type
_entity.pdbx_description
1 polymer ?
#
loop_
_entity_poly.entity_id
_entity_poly.type
_entity_poly.pdbx_seq_one_letter_code
_entity_poly.pdbx_strand_id
1 'polypeptide(L)'
;MKKHAIAVIMIAVFSESVYAESTLFIPDVSPESVTTSLSVGVLNGKSRELVYNTDTGRKLSQLDWKIKNVATLQGDLSWEPYSFMTLDARGWTSLASGSGHMVDHDWMSSEQPGWTDRSIHPDTRVNYANEYD
;
A
#
# COMPACT_ATOMS: atom_id res chain seq x y z
N MET A 1 21.81 62.95 59.64
CA MET A 1 20.67 62.01 59.78
C MET A 1 20.50 61.28 58.46
N LYS A 2 20.90 60.00 58.37
CA LYS A 2 20.77 59.21 57.12
C LYS A 2 19.33 58.72 57.01
N LYS A 3 18.64 59.09 55.92
CA LYS A 3 17.29 58.59 55.62
C LYS A 3 17.44 57.33 54.78
N HIS A 4 17.01 56.18 55.30
CA HIS A 4 16.91 54.95 54.54
C HIS A 4 15.54 54.91 53.86
N ALA A 5 15.52 54.82 52.53
CA ALA A 5 14.32 54.56 51.76
C ALA A 5 14.21 53.05 51.52
N ILE A 6 13.10 52.46 51.97
CA ILE A 6 12.78 51.05 51.71
C ILE A 6 11.90 51.03 50.46
N ALA A 7 12.38 50.40 49.40
CA ALA A 7 11.60 50.13 48.21
C ALA A 7 10.86 48.80 48.38
N VAL A 8 9.53 48.84 48.38
CA VAL A 8 8.68 47.65 48.35
C VAL A 8 8.34 47.36 46.91
N ILE A 9 8.89 46.26 46.37
CA ILE A 9 8.54 45.76 45.04
C ILE A 9 7.34 44.84 45.19
N MET A 10 6.17 45.30 44.76
CA MET A 10 4.98 44.48 44.64
C MET A 10 5.14 43.58 43.40
N ILE A 11 5.33 42.28 43.61
CA ILE A 11 5.28 41.27 42.54
C ILE A 11 3.80 41.00 42.27
N ALA A 12 3.27 41.57 41.19
CA ALA A 12 1.95 41.20 40.68
C ALA A 12 2.07 39.85 39.96
N VAL A 13 1.53 38.79 40.58
CA VAL A 13 1.38 37.49 39.93
C VAL A 13 0.13 37.57 39.06
N PHE A 14 0.32 37.73 37.75
CA PHE A 14 -0.76 37.57 36.79
C PHE A 14 -0.95 36.08 36.53
N SER A 15 -2.06 35.52 36.99
CA SER A 15 -2.51 34.20 36.56
C SER A 15 -3.33 34.37 35.28
N GLU A 16 -2.71 34.22 34.13
CA GLU A 16 -3.45 34.13 32.86
C GLU A 16 -4.07 32.74 32.75
N SER A 17 -5.40 32.68 32.75
CA SER A 17 -6.13 31.48 32.35
C SER A 17 -6.10 31.39 30.83
N VAL A 18 -5.30 30.48 30.28
CA VAL A 18 -5.34 30.13 28.85
C VAL A 18 -6.55 29.25 28.62
N TYR A 19 -7.57 29.80 27.95
CA TYR A 19 -8.66 28.99 27.41
C TYR A 19 -8.18 28.36 26.11
N ALA A 20 -8.40 27.05 25.95
CA ALA A 20 -8.20 26.40 24.66
C ALA A 20 -9.24 26.94 23.68
N GLU A 21 -8.80 27.74 22.72
CA GLU A 21 -9.64 28.16 21.60
C GLU A 21 -10.03 26.91 20.80
N SER A 22 -11.32 26.75 20.50
CA SER A 22 -11.78 25.67 19.63
C SER A 22 -11.21 25.92 18.24
N THR A 23 -10.17 25.18 17.87
CA THR A 23 -9.64 25.22 16.51
C THR A 23 -10.70 24.62 15.60
N LEU A 24 -11.29 25.45 14.74
CA LEU A 24 -12.25 25.01 13.77
C LEU A 24 -11.49 24.24 12.67
N PHE A 25 -11.64 22.92 12.65
CA PHE A 25 -11.07 22.08 11.59
C PHE A 25 -11.93 22.22 10.32
N ILE A 26 -11.69 23.28 9.56
CA ILE A 26 -12.23 23.43 8.21
C ILE A 26 -11.27 22.69 7.26
N PRO A 27 -11.73 21.70 6.48
CA PRO A 27 -10.89 21.05 5.50
C PRO A 27 -10.48 22.04 4.41
N ASP A 28 -9.21 21.99 4.01
CA ASP A 28 -8.74 22.71 2.84
C ASP A 28 -9.36 22.10 1.58
N VAL A 29 -10.09 22.90 0.81
CA VAL A 29 -10.72 22.52 -0.46
C VAL A 29 -10.15 23.34 -1.62
N SER A 30 -9.02 24.00 -1.41
CA SER A 30 -8.30 24.73 -2.44
C SER A 30 -7.74 23.76 -3.49
N PRO A 31 -7.66 24.14 -4.78
CA PRO A 31 -7.03 23.31 -5.80
C PRO A 31 -5.57 22.92 -5.46
N GLU A 32 -4.87 23.76 -4.69
CA GLU A 32 -3.49 23.54 -4.25
C GLU A 32 -3.36 22.39 -3.22
N SER A 33 -4.44 22.08 -2.50
CA SER A 33 -4.49 20.94 -1.56
C SER A 33 -4.63 19.58 -2.25
N VAL A 34 -4.82 19.55 -3.58
CA VAL A 34 -5.04 18.34 -4.37
C VAL A 34 -3.88 18.13 -5.34
N THR A 35 -3.26 16.96 -5.25
CA THR A 35 -2.25 16.50 -6.20
C THR A 35 -2.78 15.34 -7.02
N THR A 36 -2.45 15.29 -8.30
CA THR A 36 -2.76 14.15 -9.16
C THR A 36 -1.55 13.76 -9.98
N SER A 37 -1.40 12.47 -10.26
CA SER A 37 -0.40 11.98 -11.20
C SER A 37 -0.95 10.85 -12.07
N LEU A 38 -0.39 10.77 -13.28
CA LEU A 38 -0.67 9.73 -14.25
C LEU A 38 0.67 9.19 -14.77
N SER A 39 0.85 7.88 -14.74
CA SER A 39 2.09 7.23 -15.16
C SER A 39 1.82 5.93 -15.91
N VAL A 40 2.82 5.46 -16.63
CA VAL A 40 2.81 4.16 -17.32
C VAL A 40 3.94 3.29 -16.80
N GLY A 41 3.70 1.98 -16.72
CA GLY A 41 4.63 1.05 -16.12
C GLY A 41 4.64 -0.32 -16.78
N VAL A 42 5.44 -1.21 -16.21
CA VAL A 42 5.54 -2.60 -16.63
C VAL A 42 5.40 -3.49 -15.41
N LEU A 43 4.35 -4.32 -15.40
CA LEU A 43 4.08 -5.31 -14.37
C LEU A 43 4.80 -6.62 -14.68
N ASN A 44 5.54 -7.09 -13.68
CA ASN A 44 6.10 -8.43 -13.61
C ASN A 44 5.68 -9.06 -12.27
N GLY A 45 5.47 -10.36 -12.25
CA GLY A 45 4.99 -11.03 -11.04
C GLY A 45 5.01 -12.54 -11.13
N LYS A 46 4.85 -13.19 -9.98
CA LYS A 46 4.65 -14.64 -9.88
C LYS A 46 3.64 -14.94 -8.78
N SER A 47 2.60 -15.68 -9.12
CA SER A 47 1.62 -16.25 -8.19
C SER A 47 1.82 -17.75 -8.09
N ARG A 48 1.48 -18.32 -6.94
CA ARG A 48 1.47 -19.76 -6.72
C ARG A 48 0.08 -20.19 -6.30
N GLU A 49 -0.46 -21.15 -7.03
CA GLU A 49 -1.64 -21.90 -6.63
C GLU A 49 -1.15 -23.22 -6.05
N LEU A 50 -1.63 -23.57 -4.86
CA LEU A 50 -1.12 -24.68 -4.07
C LEU A 50 -2.28 -25.56 -3.62
N VAL A 51 -2.12 -26.87 -3.76
CA VAL A 51 -3.04 -27.86 -3.21
C VAL A 51 -2.30 -28.68 -2.17
N TYR A 52 -2.90 -28.82 -1.00
CA TYR A 52 -2.36 -29.59 0.12
C TYR A 52 -3.34 -30.70 0.51
N ASN A 53 -2.78 -31.82 0.96
CA ASN A 53 -3.53 -32.84 1.68
C ASN A 53 -3.89 -32.30 3.07
N THR A 54 -5.16 -32.28 3.42
CA THR A 54 -5.65 -31.67 4.67
C THR A 54 -5.27 -32.45 5.92
N ASP A 55 -5.07 -33.76 5.81
CA ASP A 55 -4.79 -34.63 6.97
C ASP A 55 -3.31 -34.62 7.36
N THR A 56 -2.43 -34.55 6.36
CA THR A 56 -0.97 -34.65 6.53
C THR A 56 -0.25 -33.31 6.36
N GLY A 57 -0.92 -32.29 5.81
CA GLY A 57 -0.30 -31.02 5.40
C GLY A 57 0.66 -31.15 4.22
N ARG A 58 0.73 -32.32 3.58
CA ARG A 58 1.63 -32.58 2.45
C ARG A 58 1.16 -31.82 1.21
N LYS A 59 2.08 -31.14 0.52
CA LYS A 59 1.80 -30.52 -0.77
C LYS A 59 1.53 -31.59 -1.82
N LEU A 60 0.42 -31.46 -2.54
CA LEU A 60 -0.02 -32.38 -3.59
C LEU A 60 0.18 -31.80 -4.98
N SER A 61 -0.09 -30.51 -5.17
CA SER A 61 0.05 -29.84 -6.46
C SER A 61 0.49 -28.39 -6.29
N GLN A 62 1.18 -27.85 -7.29
CA GLN A 62 1.60 -26.46 -7.34
C GLN A 62 1.64 -25.93 -8.77
N LEU A 63 0.81 -24.93 -9.07
CA LEU A 63 0.89 -24.17 -10.30
C LEU A 63 1.60 -22.84 -10.05
N ASP A 64 2.70 -22.63 -10.76
CA ASP A 64 3.49 -21.41 -10.76
C ASP A 64 3.08 -20.52 -11.95
N TRP A 65 2.26 -19.50 -11.70
CA TRP A 65 1.80 -18.54 -12.69
C TRP A 65 2.73 -17.32 -12.74
N LYS A 66 3.36 -17.03 -13.88
CA LYS A 66 4.26 -15.88 -14.07
C LYS A 66 3.65 -14.84 -14.99
N ILE A 67 3.72 -13.58 -14.59
CA ILE A 67 3.40 -12.39 -15.40
C ILE A 67 4.72 -11.86 -15.97
N LYS A 68 4.77 -11.62 -17.29
CA LYS A 68 5.97 -11.14 -17.99
C LYS A 68 5.67 -9.84 -18.74
N ASN A 69 6.25 -8.75 -18.27
CA ASN A 69 6.28 -7.45 -18.93
C ASN A 69 4.92 -6.95 -19.43
N VAL A 70 3.89 -6.96 -18.57
CA VAL A 70 2.56 -6.44 -18.92
C VAL A 70 2.55 -4.93 -18.76
N ALA A 71 2.25 -4.17 -19.81
CA ALA A 71 2.16 -2.72 -19.73
C ALA A 71 0.96 -2.27 -18.87
N THR A 72 1.17 -1.28 -18.00
CA THR A 72 0.13 -0.76 -17.09
C THR A 72 -0.01 0.76 -17.21
N LEU A 73 -1.22 1.23 -16.91
CA LEU A 73 -1.54 2.64 -16.67
C LEU A 73 -1.87 2.81 -15.20
N GLN A 74 -1.24 3.78 -14.53
CA GLN A 74 -1.39 4.04 -13.11
C GLN A 74 -1.83 5.49 -12.87
N GLY A 75 -2.86 5.66 -12.04
CA GLY A 75 -3.35 6.96 -11.58
C GLY A 75 -3.24 7.08 -10.06
N ASP A 76 -3.03 8.31 -9.61
CA ASP A 76 -2.95 8.68 -8.20
C ASP A 76 -3.61 10.05 -8.00
N LEU A 77 -4.39 10.14 -6.92
CA LEU A 77 -5.03 11.34 -6.41
C LEU A 77 -4.73 11.44 -4.92
N SER A 78 -4.18 12.57 -4.49
CA SER A 78 -3.86 12.87 -3.10
C SER A 78 -4.52 14.18 -2.69
N TRP A 79 -5.19 14.20 -1.54
CA TRP A 79 -5.83 15.40 -0.98
C TRP A 79 -5.37 15.62 0.46
N GLU A 80 -4.92 16.84 0.76
CA GLU A 80 -4.45 17.25 2.08
C GLU A 80 -5.47 18.19 2.77
N PRO A 81 -6.59 17.66 3.29
CA PRO A 81 -7.62 18.50 3.94
C PRO A 81 -7.12 19.19 5.21
N TYR A 82 -6.12 18.64 5.88
CA TYR A 82 -5.53 19.21 7.10
C TYR A 82 -4.02 19.01 7.11
N SER A 83 -3.30 19.86 7.84
CA SER A 83 -1.83 19.74 7.97
C SER A 83 -1.33 18.45 8.62
N PHE A 84 -2.23 17.61 9.17
CA PHE A 84 -1.92 16.35 9.82
C PHE A 84 -2.45 15.12 9.05
N MET A 85 -3.17 15.31 7.94
CA MET A 85 -3.86 14.22 7.24
C MET A 85 -3.81 14.40 5.73
N THR A 86 -3.39 13.33 5.05
CA THR A 86 -3.44 13.17 3.60
C THR A 86 -4.34 11.98 3.29
N LEU A 87 -5.24 12.13 2.32
CA LEU A 87 -6.11 11.09 1.79
C LEU A 87 -5.64 10.74 0.38
N ASP A 88 -5.21 9.51 0.18
CA ASP A 88 -4.76 9.01 -1.11
C ASP A 88 -5.80 8.07 -1.71
N ALA A 89 -5.97 8.14 -3.03
CA ALA A 89 -6.68 7.17 -3.83
C ALA A 89 -5.83 6.84 -5.05
N ARG A 90 -5.41 5.58 -5.16
CA ARG A 90 -4.48 5.12 -6.18
C ARG A 90 -5.01 3.89 -6.89
N GLY A 91 -4.50 3.64 -8.08
CA GLY A 91 -4.73 2.37 -8.74
C GLY A 91 -4.05 2.27 -10.08
N TRP A 92 -4.01 1.05 -10.59
CA TRP A 92 -3.50 0.78 -11.92
C TRP A 92 -4.28 -0.33 -12.61
N THR A 93 -4.17 -0.36 -13.93
CA THR A 93 -4.76 -1.40 -14.77
C THR A 93 -3.84 -1.76 -15.92
N SER A 94 -3.86 -3.03 -16.33
CA SER A 94 -3.19 -3.52 -17.53
C SER A 94 -3.82 -2.88 -18.77
N LEU A 95 -2.99 -2.34 -19.66
CA LEU A 95 -3.44 -1.71 -20.91
C LEU A 95 -4.01 -2.72 -21.92
N ALA A 96 -3.54 -3.96 -21.85
CA ALA A 96 -3.97 -5.08 -22.67
C ALA A 96 -3.62 -6.40 -21.97
N SER A 97 -4.13 -7.50 -22.51
CA SER A 97 -3.59 -8.82 -22.17
C SER A 97 -2.09 -8.87 -22.45
N GLY A 98 -1.33 -9.61 -21.66
CA GLY A 98 0.10 -9.76 -21.89
C GLY A 98 0.63 -11.18 -21.74
N SER A 99 1.95 -11.29 -21.84
CA SER A 99 2.63 -12.58 -21.83
C SER A 99 2.73 -13.13 -20.42
N GLY A 100 2.53 -14.43 -20.29
CA GLY A 100 2.74 -15.17 -19.06
C GLY A 100 3.56 -16.44 -19.27
N HIS A 101 3.55 -17.28 -18.25
CA HIS A 101 4.09 -18.64 -18.28
C HIS A 101 3.52 -19.39 -17.09
N MET A 102 3.08 -20.62 -17.30
CA MET A 102 2.62 -21.47 -16.22
C MET A 102 3.40 -22.79 -16.20
N VAL A 103 3.76 -23.24 -15.01
CA VAL A 103 4.30 -24.58 -14.78
C VAL A 103 3.50 -25.25 -13.67
N ASP A 104 3.02 -26.44 -13.96
CA ASP A 104 2.28 -27.29 -13.04
C ASP A 104 3.17 -28.44 -12.56
N HIS A 105 3.15 -28.75 -11.27
CA HIS A 105 3.89 -29.85 -10.67
C HIS A 105 3.01 -30.59 -9.67
N ASP A 106 3.03 -31.93 -9.73
CA ASP A 106 2.27 -32.78 -8.81
C ASP A 106 3.17 -33.72 -7.99
N TRP A 107 2.73 -34.06 -6.79
CA TRP A 107 3.41 -34.96 -5.84
C TRP A 107 2.47 -36.13 -5.48
N MET A 108 2.19 -36.98 -6.47
CA MET A 108 1.23 -38.07 -6.31
C MET A 108 1.73 -39.16 -5.36
N SER A 109 3.02 -39.47 -5.38
CA SER A 109 3.64 -40.44 -4.47
C SER A 109 4.18 -39.78 -3.20
N SER A 110 3.88 -40.36 -2.02
CA SER A 110 4.45 -39.94 -0.73
C SER A 110 5.83 -40.53 -0.45
N GLU A 111 6.19 -41.58 -1.18
CA GLU A 111 7.46 -42.28 -1.05
C GLU A 111 8.58 -41.57 -1.84
N GLN A 112 8.20 -40.74 -2.80
CA GLN A 112 9.14 -39.96 -3.61
C GLN A 112 9.25 -38.52 -3.08
N PRO A 113 10.47 -38.02 -2.80
CA PRO A 113 10.67 -36.65 -2.32
C PRO A 113 10.47 -35.57 -3.39
N GLY A 114 10.63 -35.91 -4.68
CA GLY A 114 10.43 -35.00 -5.82
C GLY A 114 9.02 -35.06 -6.39
N TRP A 115 8.65 -34.06 -7.20
CA TRP A 115 7.40 -34.09 -7.97
C TRP A 115 7.39 -35.32 -8.90
N THR A 116 6.22 -35.92 -9.06
CA THR A 116 5.98 -37.06 -9.95
C THR A 116 5.66 -36.59 -11.35
N ASP A 117 4.92 -35.48 -11.47
CA ASP A 117 4.41 -34.98 -12.75
C ASP A 117 4.78 -33.51 -12.93
N ARG A 118 4.98 -33.11 -14.20
CA ARG A 118 5.30 -31.74 -14.56
C ARG A 118 4.80 -31.37 -15.94
N SER A 119 3.96 -30.35 -16.00
CA SER A 119 3.44 -29.75 -17.24
C SER A 119 3.97 -28.32 -17.41
N ILE A 120 4.35 -27.95 -18.63
CA ILE A 120 4.85 -26.60 -18.96
C ILE A 120 3.95 -25.97 -20.00
N HIS A 121 3.46 -24.77 -19.69
CA HIS A 121 2.61 -23.98 -20.58
C HIS A 121 3.31 -22.64 -20.88
N PRO A 122 4.17 -22.59 -21.93
CA PRO A 122 4.84 -21.36 -22.32
C PRO A 122 3.90 -20.32 -22.91
N ASP A 123 2.81 -20.75 -23.54
CA ASP A 123 1.78 -19.88 -24.12
C ASP A 123 0.62 -19.66 -23.14
N THR A 124 0.96 -19.10 -21.98
CA THR A 124 -0.04 -18.64 -21.01
C THR A 124 -0.22 -17.15 -21.16
N ARG A 125 -1.47 -16.69 -21.22
CA ARG A 125 -1.80 -15.27 -21.30
C ARG A 125 -2.20 -14.72 -19.93
N VAL A 126 -1.76 -13.51 -19.65
CA VAL A 126 -2.33 -12.67 -18.60
C VAL A 126 -3.49 -11.93 -19.24
N ASN A 127 -4.72 -12.26 -18.86
CA ASN A 127 -5.91 -11.69 -19.49
C ASN A 127 -6.06 -10.20 -19.15
N TYR A 128 -5.97 -9.88 -17.86
CA TYR A 128 -5.97 -8.54 -17.30
C TYR A 128 -5.33 -8.60 -15.90
N ALA A 129 -4.90 -7.46 -15.39
CA ALA A 129 -4.48 -7.27 -14.00
C ALA A 129 -4.76 -5.82 -13.60
N ASN A 130 -5.19 -5.59 -12.36
CA ASN A 130 -5.48 -4.27 -11.83
C ASN A 130 -5.43 -4.28 -10.31
N GLU A 131 -5.30 -3.09 -9.71
CA GLU A 131 -5.32 -2.89 -8.27
C GLU A 131 -5.77 -1.45 -7.95
N TYR A 132 -6.25 -1.26 -6.72
CA TYR A 132 -6.63 0.01 -6.14
C TYR A 132 -6.25 0.01 -4.65
N ASP A 133 -5.88 1.19 -4.15
CA ASP A 133 -5.51 1.50 -2.76
C ASP A 133 -6.19 2.81 -2.35
#